data_AF-A0A529GIF9-F1
#
_entry.id   AF-A0A529GIF9-F1
#
_cell.length_a   1.000
_cell.length_b   1.000
_cell.length_c   1.000
_cell.angle_alpha   90.00
_cell.angle_beta   90.00
_cell.angle_gamma   90.00
#
_symmetry.space_group_name_H-M   'P 1'
#
loop_
_entity.id
_entity.type
_entity.pdbx_description
1 polymer ?
#
loop_
_entity_poly.entity_id
_entity_poly.type
_entity_poly.pdbx_seq_one_letter_code
_entity_poly.pdbx_strand_id
1 'polypeptide(L)'
;LRSSLASDRQQVETDLKEAELRVGMQKGLMTVASDPATQAAMTNSDQPALLYALVRVVNGKTTEVAATEDTPVQPGDVIKVKLAPMASQ
;
A
#
# COMPACT_ATOMS: atom_id res chain seq x y z
N LEU A 1 -52.30 6.90 -10.93
CA LEU A 1 -51.46 6.70 -12.14
C LEU A 1 -50.24 7.62 -12.17
N ARG A 2 -50.37 8.96 -12.10
CA ARG A 2 -49.22 9.89 -12.15
C ARG A 2 -48.24 9.81 -10.96
N SER A 3 -48.72 9.47 -9.76
CA SER A 3 -47.90 9.32 -8.55
C SER A 3 -46.97 8.10 -8.56
N SER A 4 -47.35 7.03 -9.27
CA SER A 4 -46.53 5.81 -9.38
C SER A 4 -45.32 6.09 -10.26
N LEU A 5 -45.53 6.67 -11.45
CA LEU A 5 -44.47 6.94 -12.41
C LEU A 5 -43.36 7.85 -11.85
N ALA A 6 -43.71 8.84 -11.03
CA ALA A 6 -42.73 9.70 -10.37
C ALA A 6 -41.89 8.93 -9.32
N SER A 7 -42.52 8.02 -8.59
CA SER A 7 -41.84 7.17 -7.58
C SER A 7 -40.98 6.10 -8.26
N ASP A 8 -41.50 5.47 -9.30
CA ASP A 8 -40.80 4.46 -10.12
C ASP A 8 -39.56 5.08 -10.77
N ARG A 9 -39.67 6.31 -11.29
CA ARG A 9 -38.53 7.04 -11.82
C ARG A 9 -37.49 7.35 -10.74
N GLN A 10 -37.92 7.82 -9.57
CA GLN A 10 -37.01 8.12 -8.46
C GLN A 10 -36.24 6.87 -8.00
N GLN A 11 -36.90 5.71 -7.98
CA GLN A 11 -36.27 4.44 -7.66
C GLN A 11 -35.22 4.06 -8.71
N VAL A 12 -35.57 4.13 -10.00
CA VAL A 12 -34.65 3.81 -11.10
C VAL A 12 -33.42 4.73 -11.09
N GLU A 13 -33.58 6.02 -10.82
CA GLU A 13 -32.44 6.96 -10.71
C GLU A 13 -31.54 6.61 -9.51
N THR A 14 -32.12 6.11 -8.41
CA THR A 14 -31.37 5.65 -7.24
C THR A 14 -30.57 4.39 -7.56
N ASP A 15 -31.22 3.40 -8.19
CA ASP A 15 -30.60 2.14 -8.59
C ASP A 15 -29.48 2.36 -9.63
N LEU A 16 -29.71 3.29 -10.57
CA LEU A 16 -28.71 3.69 -11.57
C LEU A 16 -27.48 4.31 -10.90
N LYS A 17 -27.67 5.23 -9.96
CA LYS A 17 -26.56 5.87 -9.25
C LYS A 17 -25.75 4.86 -8.42
N GLU A 18 -26.41 3.87 -7.83
CA GLU A 18 -25.74 2.79 -7.12
C GLU A 18 -24.93 1.91 -8.08
N ALA A 19 -25.49 1.56 -9.24
CA ALA A 19 -24.80 0.79 -10.25
C ALA A 19 -23.57 1.53 -10.80
N GLU A 20 -23.69 2.83 -11.09
CA GLU A 20 -22.58 3.68 -11.53
C GLU A 20 -21.45 3.72 -10.50
N LEU A 21 -21.77 3.85 -9.21
CA LEU A 21 -20.79 3.82 -8.13
C LEU A 21 -20.03 2.49 -8.07
N ARG A 22 -20.76 1.36 -8.16
CA ARG A 22 -20.16 0.02 -8.15
C ARG A 22 -19.23 -0.18 -9.34
N VAL A 23 -19.65 0.22 -10.54
CA VAL A 23 -18.83 0.11 -11.76
C VAL A 23 -17.59 1.01 -11.66
N GLY A 24 -17.73 2.22 -11.15
CA GLY A 24 -16.62 3.14 -10.93
C GLY A 24 -15.57 2.57 -9.98
N MET A 25 -16.01 1.99 -8.86
CA MET A 25 -15.13 1.30 -7.92
C MET A 25 -14.43 0.10 -8.57
N GLN A 26 -15.17 -0.78 -9.25
CA GLN A 26 -14.59 -1.95 -9.92
C GLN A 26 -13.52 -1.55 -10.94
N LYS A 27 -13.79 -0.52 -11.76
CA LYS A 27 -12.82 0.02 -12.70
C LYS A 27 -11.59 0.57 -11.99
N GLY A 28 -11.78 1.33 -10.91
CA GLY A 28 -10.68 1.85 -10.08
C GLY A 28 -9.80 0.73 -9.52
N LEU A 29 -10.41 -0.34 -8.98
CA LEU A 29 -9.67 -1.50 -8.46
C LEU A 29 -8.91 -2.23 -9.57
N MET A 30 -9.50 -2.39 -10.77
CA MET A 30 -8.81 -2.96 -11.92
C MET A 30 -7.62 -2.10 -12.38
N THR A 31 -7.75 -0.77 -12.34
CA THR A 31 -6.64 0.15 -12.61
C THR A 31 -5.53 -0.02 -11.60
N VAL A 32 -5.84 -0.07 -10.29
CA VAL A 32 -4.84 -0.29 -9.24
C VAL A 32 -4.15 -1.65 -9.39
N ALA A 33 -4.88 -2.71 -9.72
CA ALA A 33 -4.30 -4.04 -9.93
C ALA A 33 -3.42 -4.10 -11.19
N SER A 34 -3.76 -3.33 -12.23
CA SER A 34 -2.98 -3.25 -13.47
C SER A 34 -1.78 -2.30 -13.35
N ASP A 35 -1.73 -1.49 -12.30
CA ASP A 35 -0.66 -0.54 -12.06
C ASP A 35 0.70 -1.27 -11.98
N PRO A 36 1.71 -0.83 -12.74
CA PRO A 36 3.02 -1.48 -12.77
C PRO A 36 3.71 -1.54 -11.40
N ALA A 37 3.49 -0.56 -10.52
CA ALA A 37 4.06 -0.57 -9.17
C ALA A 37 3.36 -1.60 -8.28
N THR A 38 2.03 -1.72 -8.39
CA THR A 38 1.28 -2.80 -7.73
C THR A 38 1.72 -4.17 -8.23
N GLN A 39 1.82 -4.36 -9.55
CA GLN A 39 2.28 -5.63 -10.12
C GLN A 39 3.71 -5.96 -9.71
N ALA A 40 4.62 -4.97 -9.74
CA ALA A 40 5.98 -5.16 -9.24
C ALA A 40 5.97 -5.60 -7.78
N ALA A 41 5.23 -4.92 -6.90
CA ALA A 41 5.11 -5.30 -5.49
C ALA A 41 4.61 -6.74 -5.30
N MET A 42 3.72 -7.24 -6.17
CA MET A 42 3.22 -8.62 -6.12
C MET A 42 4.23 -9.66 -6.65
N THR A 43 5.10 -9.29 -7.59
CA THR A 43 6.09 -10.19 -8.22
C THR A 43 7.50 -10.07 -7.67
N ASN A 44 7.75 -9.17 -6.73
CA ASN A 44 9.08 -8.88 -6.16
C ASN A 44 9.60 -9.97 -5.20
N SER A 45 9.52 -11.24 -5.60
CA SER A 45 10.32 -12.32 -5.01
C SER A 45 11.81 -12.25 -5.37
N ASP A 46 12.17 -11.48 -6.42
CA ASP A 46 13.55 -11.33 -6.93
C ASP A 46 14.20 -9.96 -6.59
N GLN A 47 13.57 -9.12 -5.77
CA GLN A 47 14.23 -7.92 -5.28
C GLN A 47 15.14 -8.26 -4.10
N PRO A 48 16.38 -7.72 -4.06
CA PRO A 48 17.26 -7.93 -2.92
C PRO A 48 16.58 -7.41 -1.65
N ALA A 49 16.34 -8.30 -0.69
CA ALA A 49 15.72 -7.95 0.58
C ALA A 49 16.45 -6.78 1.25
N LEU A 50 15.73 -5.76 1.72
CA LEU A 50 16.37 -4.63 2.39
C LEU A 50 16.80 -5.05 3.80
N LEU A 51 18.05 -4.73 4.14
CA LEU A 51 18.64 -4.91 5.46
C LEU A 51 18.72 -3.55 6.14
N TYR A 52 18.05 -3.42 7.28
CA TYR A 52 18.02 -2.19 8.07
C TYR A 52 18.90 -2.32 9.31
N ALA A 53 19.62 -1.25 9.65
CA ALA A 53 20.32 -1.12 10.92
C ALA A 53 20.17 0.30 11.47
N LEU A 54 19.97 0.40 12.78
CA LEU A 54 19.89 1.67 13.51
C LEU A 54 21.22 1.95 14.19
N VAL A 55 21.81 3.10 13.90
CA VAL A 55 22.92 3.63 14.68
C VAL A 55 22.34 4.59 15.70
N ARG A 56 22.47 4.23 16.97
CA ARG A 56 21.95 5.04 18.08
C ARG A 56 22.89 5.09 19.27
N VAL A 57 22.69 6.10 20.11
CA VAL A 57 23.44 6.22 21.36
C VAL A 57 22.69 5.46 22.46
N VAL A 58 23.33 4.42 22.99
CA VAL A 58 22.85 3.68 24.17
C VAL A 58 23.89 3.88 25.28
N ASN A 59 23.47 4.38 26.43
CA ASN A 59 24.35 4.65 27.58
C ASN A 59 25.57 5.53 27.23
N GLY A 60 25.37 6.56 26.41
CA GLY A 60 26.42 7.49 25.98
C GLY A 60 27.38 6.94 24.91
N LYS A 61 27.16 5.71 24.42
CA LYS A 61 27.99 5.09 23.37
C LYS A 61 27.18 4.82 22.10
N THR A 62 27.73 5.21 20.96
CA THR A 62 27.18 4.89 19.64
C THR A 62 27.26 3.39 19.38
N THR A 63 26.11 2.78 19.09
CA THR A 63 25.95 1.36 18.82
C THR A 63 25.12 1.16 17.56
N GLU A 64 25.48 0.17 16.75
CA GLU A 64 24.71 -0.26 15.59
C GLU A 64 23.86 -1.48 15.98
N VAL A 65 22.56 -1.41 15.72
CA VAL A 65 21.56 -2.41 16.10
C VAL A 65 20.82 -2.86 14.85
N ALA A 66 20.69 -4.16 14.64
CA ALA A 66 19.88 -4.70 13.54
C ALA A 66 18.41 -4.30 13.73
N ALA A 67 17.76 -3.88 12.65
CA ALA A 67 16.39 -3.37 12.68
C ALA A 67 15.53 -4.01 11.59
N THR A 68 14.23 -3.95 11.79
CA THR A 68 13.17 -4.24 10.81
C THR A 68 12.32 -3.00 10.57
N GLU A 69 11.42 -3.04 9.59
CA GLU A 69 10.49 -1.93 9.29
C GLU A 69 9.57 -1.59 10.48
N ASP A 70 9.29 -2.56 11.35
CA ASP A 70 8.48 -2.38 12.56
C ASP A 70 9.28 -1.86 13.76
N THR A 71 10.60 -1.67 13.63
CA THR A 71 11.45 -1.24 14.76
C THR A 71 11.25 0.26 15.02
N PRO A 72 10.77 0.67 16.21
CA PRO A 72 10.51 2.08 16.49
C PRO A 72 11.80 2.90 16.55
N VAL A 73 11.78 4.04 15.86
CA VAL A 73 12.91 4.98 15.80
C VAL A 73 12.83 6.04 16.90
N GLN A 74 13.97 6.48 17.41
CA GLN A 74 14.09 7.55 18.39
C GLN A 74 14.78 8.79 17.79
N PRO A 75 14.51 10.00 18.31
CA PRO A 75 15.21 11.20 17.85
C PRO A 75 16.73 11.03 17.95
N GLY A 76 17.43 11.28 16.84
CA GLY A 76 18.89 11.10 16.74
C GLY A 76 19.33 9.72 16.26
N ASP A 77 18.40 8.78 16.03
CA ASP A 77 18.72 7.52 15.35
C ASP A 77 19.10 7.79 13.89
N VAL A 78 20.12 7.09 13.40
CA VAL A 78 20.52 7.08 11.99
C VAL A 78 20.21 5.72 11.40
N ILE A 79 19.38 5.69 10.36
CA ILE A 79 18.98 4.46 9.66
C ILE A 79 19.99 4.17 8.54
N LYS A 80 20.65 3.01 8.62
CA LYS A 80 21.42 2.42 7.53
C LYS A 80 20.53 1.44 6.78
N VAL A 81 20.49 1.59 5.46
CA VAL A 81 19.78 0.69 4.55
C VAL A 81 20.79 0.05 3.61
N LYS A 82 20.78 -1.27 3.52
CA LYS A 82 21.59 -2.04 2.57
C LYS A 82 20.70 -3.01 1.80
N LEU A 83 21.08 -3.32 0.58
CA LEU A 83 20.47 -4.42 -0.17
C LEU A 83 21.10 -5.73 0.32
N ALA A 84 20.29 -6.73 0.62
CA ALA A 84 20.79 -8.07 0.85
C ALA A 84 21.48 -8.55 -0.43
N PRO A 85 22.64 -9.20 -0.32
CA PRO A 85 23.30 -9.75 -1.49
C PRO A 85 22.33 -10.74 -2.15
N MET A 86 21.98 -10.50 -3.42
CA MET A 86 21.29 -11.51 -4.21
C MET A 86 22.25 -12.70 -4.32
N ALA A 87 21.77 -13.90 -4.00
CA ALA A 87 22.54 -15.09 -4.32
C ALA A 87 22.74 -15.10 -5.84
N SER A 88 23.97 -14.90 -6.30
CA SER A 88 24.30 -15.13 -7.71
C SER A 88 24.04 -16.61 -7.98
N GLN A 89 22.97 -16.90 -8.73
CA GLN A 89 22.79 -18.21 -9.37
C GLN A 89 23.81 -18.38 -10.51
#